data_AF-A0A1B7JME5-F1
#
_entry.id   AF-A0A1B7JME5-F1
#
_cell.length_a   1.000
_cell.length_b   1.000
_cell.length_c   1.000
_cell.angle_alpha   90.00
_cell.angle_beta   90.00
_cell.angle_gamma   90.00
#
_symmetry.space_group_name_H-M   'P 1'
#
loop_
_entity.id
_entity.type
_entity.pdbx_description
1 polymer ?
#
loop_
_entity_poly.entity_id
_entity_poly.type
_entity_poly.pdbx_seq_one_letter_code
_entity_poly.pdbx_strand_id
1 'polypeptide(L)'
;MKNTFVSRGLYCLGLMLFTPTLYAASLIQKDAVMVKTLFSKTKPQCVGIYRVDVPESFKNGTNKATYDDFKIESQFIYPPAFKQRIELREQELNEAMSRPENEPENAPFIKEIIRLPNNQGVIFDKNKDGSDDIYRQLEAHIYLNHIAFIITTDFRDFSDKKHEKRKSQYLARGFTEVQSNQKPVKLAAMRSLISRLQGRLDHDIPTEKGVCIPNGFIAEDGGKHKIVIGFSYENDDFLLGINSDNTMIADGDTLFGRSGDINDALKDSYMKSLKKEALTLND
;
A
#
# COMPACT_ATOMS: atom_id res chain seq x y z
N MET A 1 -13.98 86.35 2.79
CA MET A 1 -15.30 86.28 3.47
C MET A 1 -15.27 85.15 4.47
N LYS A 2 -15.74 85.44 5.68
CA LYS A 2 -15.72 84.60 6.89
C LYS A 2 -16.58 83.34 6.70
N ASN A 3 -16.16 82.20 7.27
CA ASN A 3 -16.78 81.71 8.51
C ASN A 3 -16.19 80.36 8.95
N THR A 4 -15.74 80.40 10.19
CA THR A 4 -15.46 79.29 11.11
C THR A 4 -16.74 78.51 11.42
N PHE A 5 -16.67 77.19 11.52
CA PHE A 5 -17.56 76.41 12.38
C PHE A 5 -16.76 75.33 13.10
N VAL A 6 -16.72 75.44 14.43
CA VAL A 6 -16.17 74.47 15.37
C VAL A 6 -17.34 73.59 15.83
N SER A 7 -17.14 72.27 15.89
CA SER A 7 -17.97 71.39 16.70
C SER A 7 -17.13 70.29 17.34
N ARG A 8 -17.23 70.22 18.68
CA ARG A 8 -16.73 69.20 19.61
C ARG A 8 -17.44 67.87 19.30
N GLY A 9 -16.84 66.69 19.26
CA GLY A 9 -16.09 65.99 20.31
C GLY A 9 -16.90 64.77 20.76
N LEU A 10 -16.30 63.56 20.79
CA LEU A 10 -16.43 62.49 21.80
C LEU A 10 -15.69 61.23 21.30
N TYR A 11 -14.48 60.96 21.80
CA TYR A 11 -13.81 59.67 21.60
C TYR A 11 -14.17 58.76 22.78
N CYS A 12 -15.02 57.77 22.57
CA CYS A 12 -15.17 56.65 23.49
C CYS A 12 -14.00 55.68 23.29
N LEU A 13 -13.02 55.70 24.19
CA LEU A 13 -12.06 54.59 24.33
C LEU A 13 -12.81 53.39 24.94
N GLY A 14 -13.26 52.49 24.08
CA GLY A 14 -13.65 51.14 24.50
C GLY A 14 -12.40 50.29 24.69
N LEU A 15 -12.07 49.96 25.94
CA LEU A 15 -11.12 48.90 26.25
C LEU A 15 -11.74 47.56 25.80
N MET A 16 -11.37 47.06 24.61
CA MET A 16 -11.51 45.65 24.30
C MET A 16 -10.49 44.88 25.14
N LEU A 17 -10.94 44.29 26.24
CA LEU A 17 -10.20 43.24 26.93
C LEU A 17 -10.12 42.03 26.00
N PHE A 18 -9.06 41.96 25.20
CA PHE A 18 -8.60 40.72 24.62
C PHE A 18 -8.21 39.80 25.77
N THR A 19 -9.07 38.86 26.12
CA THR A 19 -8.66 37.71 26.93
C THR A 19 -7.85 36.79 26.01
N PRO A 20 -6.53 36.63 26.24
CA PRO A 20 -5.77 35.68 25.47
C PRO A 20 -6.16 34.27 25.95
N THR A 21 -6.71 33.47 25.03
CA THR A 21 -6.41 32.05 24.78
C THR A 21 -5.77 31.21 25.90
N LEU A 22 -6.28 31.26 27.13
CA LEU A 22 -5.82 30.39 28.22
C LEU A 22 -6.16 28.90 27.98
N TYR A 23 -7.20 28.61 27.19
CA TYR A 23 -7.58 27.23 26.86
C TYR A 23 -6.63 26.54 25.88
N ALA A 24 -6.09 27.26 24.88
CA ALA A 24 -5.20 26.68 23.87
C ALA A 24 -3.83 26.26 24.44
N ALA A 25 -3.29 27.04 25.37
CA ALA A 25 -1.98 26.75 25.98
C ALA A 25 -1.99 25.48 26.86
N SER A 26 -3.10 25.21 27.56
CA SER A 26 -3.22 24.04 28.44
C SER A 26 -3.33 22.70 27.69
N LEU A 27 -3.92 22.71 26.49
CA LEU A 27 -4.01 21.54 25.61
C LEU A 27 -2.61 21.17 25.09
N ILE A 28 -1.85 22.17 24.63
CA ILE A 28 -0.49 22.02 24.10
C ILE A 28 0.46 21.37 25.12
N GLN A 29 0.34 21.72 26.41
CA GLN A 29 1.22 21.15 27.43
C GLN A 29 0.88 19.69 27.78
N LYS A 30 -0.41 19.32 27.82
CA LYS A 30 -0.83 17.92 28.05
C LYS A 30 -0.49 17.04 26.85
N ASP A 31 -0.74 17.53 25.64
CA ASP A 31 -0.40 16.84 24.39
C ASP A 31 1.12 16.59 24.30
N ALA A 32 1.93 17.60 24.67
CA ALA A 32 3.38 17.44 24.70
C ALA A 32 3.87 16.38 25.71
N VAL A 33 3.25 16.28 26.89
CA VAL A 33 3.58 15.25 27.88
C VAL A 33 3.18 13.85 27.38
N MET A 34 2.00 13.72 26.78
CA MET A 34 1.54 12.46 26.20
C MET A 34 2.45 11.99 25.07
N VAL A 35 2.72 12.87 24.09
CA VAL A 35 3.61 12.57 22.96
C VAL A 35 5.00 12.19 23.45
N LYS A 36 5.57 12.96 24.40
CA LYS A 36 6.88 12.64 24.99
C LYS A 36 6.89 11.28 25.69
N THR A 37 5.80 10.90 26.35
CA THR A 37 5.67 9.60 27.01
C THR A 37 5.55 8.48 25.97
N LEU A 38 4.73 8.68 24.93
CA LEU A 38 4.51 7.70 23.87
C LEU A 38 5.81 7.39 23.10
N PHE A 39 6.58 8.42 22.78
CA PHE A 39 7.87 8.29 22.09
C PHE A 39 9.08 8.20 23.04
N SER A 40 8.86 7.92 24.34
CA SER A 40 9.96 7.74 25.30
C SER A 40 10.79 6.48 25.04
N LYS A 41 10.16 5.47 24.41
CA LYS A 41 10.81 4.26 23.89
C LYS A 41 10.29 3.97 22.50
N THR A 42 11.21 3.87 21.55
CA THR A 42 10.90 3.63 20.15
C THR A 42 11.74 2.48 19.60
N LYS A 43 11.20 1.84 18.56
CA LYS A 43 11.90 0.89 17.72
C LYS A 43 12.03 1.50 16.31
N PRO A 44 13.24 1.53 15.73
CA PRO A 44 13.39 2.00 14.37
C PRO A 44 12.82 0.94 13.41
N GLN A 45 12.03 1.37 12.43
CA GLN A 45 11.45 0.52 11.41
C GLN A 45 11.71 1.07 10.01
N CYS A 46 11.91 0.16 9.06
CA CYS A 46 12.05 0.48 7.65
C CYS A 46 10.68 0.44 6.96
N VAL A 47 10.25 1.57 6.41
CA VAL A 47 8.93 1.77 5.79
C VAL A 47 9.12 2.40 4.41
N GLY A 48 8.91 1.61 3.35
CA GLY A 48 9.23 2.06 2.00
C GLY A 48 10.73 2.38 1.88
N ILE A 49 11.06 3.63 1.59
CA ILE A 49 12.45 4.12 1.54
C ILE A 49 12.86 4.90 2.80
N TYR A 50 11.99 4.98 3.80
CA TYR A 50 12.20 5.77 5.01
C TYR A 50 12.55 4.89 6.21
N ARG A 51 13.28 5.48 7.16
CA ARG A 51 13.42 4.96 8.52
C ARG A 51 12.52 5.78 9.44
N VAL A 52 11.68 5.09 10.21
CA VAL A 52 10.71 5.71 11.12
C VAL A 52 10.87 5.12 12.50
N ASP A 53 10.98 5.99 13.52
CA ASP A 53 10.99 5.56 14.92
C ASP A 53 9.55 5.43 15.41
N VAL A 54 9.12 4.18 15.59
CA VAL A 54 7.75 3.83 16.02
C VAL A 54 7.76 3.54 17.52
N PRO A 55 6.77 4.00 18.31
CA PRO A 55 6.65 3.62 19.71
C PRO A 55 6.69 2.10 19.92
N GLU A 56 7.42 1.63 20.93
CA GLU A 56 7.48 0.18 21.22
C GLU A 56 6.12 -0.41 21.59
N SER A 57 5.24 0.42 22.17
CA SER A 57 3.87 0.06 22.57
C SER A 57 2.96 -0.25 21.38
N PHE A 58 3.34 0.15 20.16
CA PHE A 58 2.53 -0.06 18.97
C PHE A 58 2.79 -1.45 18.36
N LYS A 59 1.70 -2.14 18.04
CA LYS A 59 1.68 -3.40 17.29
C LYS A 59 1.51 -3.08 15.81
N ASN A 60 2.00 -3.96 14.93
CA ASN A 60 1.74 -3.80 13.50
C ASN A 60 0.28 -4.11 13.21
N GLY A 61 -0.36 -3.27 12.40
CA GLY A 61 -1.73 -3.45 11.95
C GLY A 61 -1.81 -4.00 10.52
N THR A 62 -2.81 -3.53 9.78
CA THR A 62 -3.02 -3.86 8.37
C THR A 62 -1.96 -3.19 7.50
N ASN A 63 -1.31 -3.99 6.65
CA ASN A 63 -0.30 -3.47 5.73
C ASN A 63 -0.69 -3.73 4.27
N LYS A 64 -0.11 -2.95 3.37
CA LYS A 64 -0.30 -3.05 1.92
C LYS A 64 1.05 -2.95 1.23
N ALA A 65 1.29 -3.82 0.26
CA ALA A 65 2.41 -3.68 -0.66
C ALA A 65 1.97 -4.00 -2.08
N THR A 66 2.27 -3.07 -2.99
CA THR A 66 2.12 -3.25 -4.43
C THR A 66 3.39 -2.80 -5.11
N TYR A 67 3.90 -3.65 -5.99
CA TYR A 67 5.09 -3.40 -6.81
C TYR A 67 4.72 -3.65 -8.27
N ASP A 68 4.78 -2.62 -9.09
CA ASP A 68 4.10 -2.53 -10.38
C ASP A 68 2.62 -2.89 -10.28
N ASP A 69 2.25 -4.04 -10.85
CA ASP A 69 0.91 -4.61 -10.75
C ASP A 69 0.88 -5.88 -9.91
N PHE A 70 1.97 -6.20 -9.21
CA PHE A 70 2.04 -7.30 -8.27
C PHE A 70 1.54 -6.87 -6.90
N LYS A 71 0.50 -7.54 -6.40
CA LYS A 71 0.11 -7.46 -5.00
C LYS A 71 1.01 -8.38 -4.19
N ILE A 72 1.56 -7.88 -3.08
CA ILE A 72 2.45 -8.66 -2.21
C ILE A 72 1.86 -8.70 -0.81
N GLU A 73 1.69 -9.91 -0.30
CA GLU A 73 1.33 -10.21 1.08
C GLU A 73 2.46 -10.99 1.72
N SER A 74 2.69 -10.80 3.02
CA SER A 74 3.80 -11.42 3.72
C SER A 74 3.45 -11.69 5.17
N GLN A 75 4.00 -12.79 5.70
CA GLN A 75 3.84 -13.16 7.10
C GLN A 75 5.00 -14.04 7.55
N PHE A 76 5.39 -13.89 8.82
CA PHE A 76 6.30 -14.84 9.46
C PHE A 76 5.60 -16.18 9.64
N ILE A 77 6.20 -17.26 9.12
CA ILE A 77 5.73 -18.63 9.39
C ILE A 77 6.90 -19.61 9.49
N TYR A 78 6.71 -20.66 10.28
CA TYR A 78 7.69 -21.74 10.39
C TYR A 78 7.72 -22.62 9.12
N PRO A 79 8.87 -23.21 8.76
CA PRO A 79 9.00 -23.97 7.51
C PRO A 79 7.97 -25.10 7.31
N PRO A 80 7.60 -25.90 8.34
CA PRO A 80 6.58 -26.94 8.17
C PRO A 80 5.21 -26.37 7.78
N ALA A 81 4.83 -25.22 8.35
CA ALA A 81 3.57 -24.56 8.03
C ALA A 81 3.57 -24.02 6.60
N PHE A 82 4.71 -23.51 6.11
CA PHE A 82 4.83 -23.11 4.71
C PHE A 82 4.61 -24.30 3.77
N LYS A 83 5.26 -25.45 4.03
CA LYS A 83 5.10 -26.65 3.21
C LYS A 83 3.65 -27.10 3.16
N GLN A 84 2.99 -27.18 4.32
CA GLN A 84 1.58 -27.54 4.39
C GLN A 84 0.69 -26.54 3.65
N ARG A 85 0.98 -25.24 3.72
CA ARG A 85 0.24 -24.20 2.98
C ARG A 85 0.27 -24.43 1.48
N ILE A 86 1.41 -24.83 0.92
CA ILE A 86 1.52 -25.12 -0.52
C ILE A 86 0.66 -26.33 -0.90
N GLU A 87 0.75 -27.41 -0.13
CA GLU A 87 0.01 -28.65 -0.38
C GLU A 87 -1.51 -28.40 -0.31
N LEU A 88 -1.97 -27.70 0.73
CA LEU A 88 -3.38 -27.33 0.88
C LEU A 88 -3.84 -26.38 -0.24
N ARG A 89 -3.01 -25.43 -0.66
CA ARG A 89 -3.37 -24.51 -1.74
C ARG A 89 -3.46 -25.23 -3.08
N GLU A 90 -2.54 -26.14 -3.38
CA GLU A 90 -2.61 -26.96 -4.60
C GLU A 90 -3.88 -27.82 -4.61
N GLN A 91 -4.22 -28.46 -3.48
CA GLN A 91 -5.47 -29.20 -3.34
C GLN A 91 -6.70 -28.30 -3.55
N GLU A 92 -6.74 -27.16 -2.88
CA GLU A 92 -7.83 -26.19 -3.00
C GLU A 92 -8.04 -25.74 -4.45
N LEU A 93 -6.95 -25.48 -5.18
CA LEU A 93 -6.99 -25.06 -6.58
C LEU A 93 -7.43 -26.19 -7.53
N ASN A 94 -7.10 -27.45 -7.21
CA ASN A 94 -7.61 -28.60 -7.95
C ASN A 94 -9.12 -28.80 -7.73
N GLU A 95 -9.60 -28.58 -6.50
CA GLU A 95 -11.02 -28.65 -6.14
C GLU A 95 -11.83 -27.43 -6.65
N ALA A 96 -11.15 -26.35 -7.06
CA ALA A 96 -11.80 -25.12 -7.51
C ALA A 96 -12.73 -25.31 -8.73
N MET A 97 -12.50 -26.35 -9.55
CA MET A 97 -13.39 -26.69 -10.67
C MET A 97 -14.79 -27.16 -10.25
N SER A 98 -14.94 -27.60 -8.99
CA SER A 98 -16.23 -28.04 -8.44
C SER A 98 -17.01 -26.90 -7.78
N ARG A 99 -16.45 -25.69 -7.73
CA ARG A 99 -17.10 -24.55 -7.11
C ARG A 99 -18.15 -23.93 -8.05
N PRO A 100 -19.34 -23.54 -7.55
CA PRO A 100 -20.43 -23.02 -8.38
C PRO A 100 -20.06 -21.78 -9.21
N GLU A 101 -19.14 -20.95 -8.72
CA GLU A 101 -18.66 -19.76 -9.41
C GLU A 101 -17.77 -20.04 -10.63
N ASN A 102 -17.21 -21.25 -10.75
CA ASN A 102 -16.30 -21.60 -11.83
C ASN A 102 -16.99 -22.53 -12.83
N GLU A 103 -17.09 -22.09 -14.08
CA GLU A 103 -17.73 -22.89 -15.12
C GLU A 103 -16.84 -24.09 -15.51
N PRO A 104 -17.39 -25.32 -15.60
CA PRO A 104 -16.61 -26.52 -15.95
C PRO A 104 -15.87 -26.43 -17.29
N GLU A 105 -16.36 -25.63 -18.24
CA GLU A 105 -15.71 -25.40 -19.55
C GLU A 105 -14.37 -24.66 -19.47
N ASN A 106 -14.11 -24.00 -18.34
CA ASN A 106 -12.87 -23.29 -18.05
C ASN A 106 -11.83 -24.20 -17.38
N ALA A 107 -12.18 -25.46 -17.07
CA ALA A 107 -11.25 -26.44 -16.50
C ALA A 107 -10.14 -26.84 -17.50
N PRO A 108 -8.95 -27.27 -17.00
CA PRO A 108 -8.55 -27.30 -15.60
C PRO A 108 -8.35 -25.88 -15.03
N PHE A 109 -8.48 -25.73 -13.70
CA PHE A 109 -8.35 -24.43 -13.04
C PHE A 109 -6.87 -24.00 -12.91
N ILE A 110 -6.00 -24.96 -12.57
CA ILE A 110 -4.55 -24.81 -12.68
C ILE A 110 -4.17 -25.16 -14.12
N LYS A 111 -3.44 -24.29 -14.84
CA LYS A 111 -2.84 -24.69 -16.13
C LYS A 111 -1.34 -24.96 -16.05
N GLU A 112 -0.64 -24.41 -15.06
CA GLU A 112 0.77 -24.74 -14.82
C GLU A 112 1.15 -24.59 -13.35
N ILE A 113 2.04 -25.46 -12.87
CA ILE A 113 2.70 -25.37 -11.56
C ILE A 113 4.20 -25.23 -11.80
N ILE A 114 4.75 -24.06 -11.49
CA ILE A 114 6.14 -23.72 -11.72
C ILE A 114 6.88 -23.78 -10.39
N ARG A 115 7.67 -24.83 -10.18
CA ARG A 115 8.50 -24.97 -8.96
C ARG A 115 9.74 -24.10 -9.08
N LEU A 116 10.03 -23.32 -8.04
CA LEU A 116 11.20 -22.46 -7.97
C LEU A 116 12.43 -23.23 -7.50
N PRO A 117 13.64 -22.80 -7.90
CA PRO A 117 14.88 -23.46 -7.48
C PRO A 117 15.04 -23.45 -5.95
N ASN A 118 15.87 -24.36 -5.45
CA ASN A 118 16.22 -24.45 -4.03
C ASN A 118 15.03 -24.57 -3.07
N ASN A 119 13.90 -25.09 -3.55
CA ASN A 119 12.64 -25.18 -2.79
C ASN A 119 12.18 -23.82 -2.23
N GLN A 120 12.53 -22.71 -2.91
CA GLN A 120 12.12 -21.36 -2.49
C GLN A 120 10.61 -21.14 -2.58
N GLY A 121 9.87 -21.99 -3.29
CA GLY A 121 8.44 -21.86 -3.43
C GLY A 121 7.90 -22.41 -4.75
N VAL A 122 6.68 -21.98 -5.07
CA VAL A 122 5.95 -22.37 -6.28
C VAL A 122 5.19 -21.17 -6.83
N ILE A 123 5.04 -21.13 -8.16
CA ILE A 123 4.13 -20.22 -8.85
C ILE A 123 3.02 -21.05 -9.48
N PHE A 124 1.79 -20.80 -9.06
CA PHE A 124 0.61 -21.33 -9.71
C PHE A 124 0.19 -20.40 -10.83
N ASP A 125 0.02 -20.95 -12.01
CA ASP A 125 -0.62 -20.27 -13.12
C ASP A 125 -2.04 -20.82 -13.25
N LYS A 126 -3.01 -20.05 -12.75
CA LYS A 126 -4.40 -20.48 -12.55
C LYS A 126 -5.39 -19.56 -13.27
N ASN A 127 -6.62 -20.00 -13.44
CA ASN A 127 -7.72 -19.12 -13.82
C ASN A 127 -7.95 -18.08 -12.72
N LYS A 128 -8.45 -16.91 -13.10
CA LYS A 128 -9.02 -15.98 -12.16
C LYS A 128 -10.38 -16.50 -11.70
N ASP A 129 -10.60 -16.52 -10.40
CA ASP A 129 -11.85 -17.00 -9.78
C ASP A 129 -13.07 -16.30 -10.43
N GLY A 130 -14.11 -17.07 -10.76
CA GLY A 130 -15.35 -16.54 -11.35
C GLY A 130 -15.18 -15.95 -12.76
N SER A 131 -14.08 -16.23 -13.44
CA SER A 131 -13.77 -15.70 -14.76
C SER A 131 -13.51 -16.82 -15.78
N ASP A 132 -13.73 -16.47 -17.04
CA ASP A 132 -13.36 -17.25 -18.21
C ASP A 132 -11.86 -17.56 -18.22
N ASP A 133 -11.44 -18.71 -18.76
CA ASP A 133 -10.05 -19.17 -18.65
C ASP A 133 -9.02 -18.39 -19.48
N ILE A 134 -9.47 -17.38 -20.22
CA ILE A 134 -8.60 -16.32 -20.78
C ILE A 134 -8.11 -15.32 -19.72
N TYR A 135 -8.81 -15.20 -18.59
CA TYR A 135 -8.43 -14.34 -17.48
C TYR A 135 -7.77 -15.19 -16.41
N ARG A 136 -6.48 -14.93 -16.21
CA ARG A 136 -5.61 -15.81 -15.44
C ARG A 136 -4.89 -15.01 -14.37
N GLN A 137 -4.37 -15.73 -13.38
CA GLN A 137 -3.61 -15.15 -12.29
C GLN A 137 -2.35 -15.97 -12.08
N LEU A 138 -1.20 -15.28 -12.02
CA LEU A 138 0.00 -15.88 -11.43
C LEU A 138 -0.10 -15.67 -9.92
N GLU A 139 -0.04 -16.76 -9.16
CA GLU A 139 -0.04 -16.76 -7.70
C GLU A 139 1.22 -17.46 -7.20
N ALA A 140 2.20 -16.68 -6.77
CA ALA A 140 3.46 -17.18 -6.24
C ALA A 140 3.41 -17.29 -4.72
N HIS A 141 3.82 -18.44 -4.19
CA HIS A 141 4.06 -18.66 -2.78
C HIS A 141 5.56 -18.86 -2.57
N ILE A 142 6.19 -17.95 -1.84
CA ILE A 142 7.64 -17.88 -1.69
C ILE A 142 8.02 -17.95 -0.20
N TYR A 143 9.13 -18.63 0.12
CA TYR A 143 9.66 -18.71 1.48
C TYR A 143 11.12 -18.25 1.53
N LEU A 144 11.36 -17.15 2.24
CA LEU A 144 12.68 -16.55 2.38
C LEU A 144 12.86 -16.08 3.83
N ASN A 145 13.92 -16.52 4.49
CA ASN A 145 14.29 -16.09 5.85
C ASN A 145 13.14 -16.10 6.87
N HIS A 146 12.40 -17.21 6.97
CA HIS A 146 11.23 -17.37 7.86
C HIS A 146 10.00 -16.55 7.51
N ILE A 147 10.04 -15.80 6.41
CA ILE A 147 8.91 -15.05 5.89
C ILE A 147 8.35 -15.79 4.68
N ALA A 148 7.03 -15.96 4.68
CA ALA A 148 6.33 -16.44 3.52
C ALA A 148 5.59 -15.31 2.82
N PHE A 149 5.79 -15.22 1.51
CA PHE A 149 5.13 -14.26 0.64
C PHE A 149 4.05 -14.94 -0.18
N ILE A 150 3.01 -14.17 -0.49
CA ILE A 150 2.05 -14.45 -1.55
C ILE A 150 2.12 -13.27 -2.52
N ILE A 151 2.47 -13.53 -3.78
CA ILE A 151 2.58 -12.51 -4.82
C ILE A 151 1.59 -12.82 -5.92
N THR A 152 0.69 -11.91 -6.23
CA THR A 152 -0.33 -12.13 -7.27
C THR A 152 -0.32 -11.04 -8.35
N THR A 153 -0.58 -11.45 -9.60
CA THR A 153 -0.89 -10.56 -10.72
C THR A 153 -1.92 -11.21 -11.64
N ASP A 154 -2.87 -10.42 -12.12
CA ASP A 154 -3.84 -10.84 -13.11
C ASP A 154 -3.33 -10.55 -14.52
N PHE A 155 -3.63 -11.44 -15.46
CA PHE A 155 -3.20 -11.30 -16.85
C PHE A 155 -4.18 -11.97 -17.81
N ARG A 156 -4.03 -11.64 -19.10
CA ARG A 156 -4.82 -12.26 -20.18
C ARG A 156 -4.02 -13.24 -21.00
N ASP A 157 -4.66 -14.33 -21.40
CA ASP A 157 -4.07 -15.41 -22.20
C ASP A 157 -5.09 -16.00 -23.19
N PHE A 158 -4.95 -15.64 -24.47
CA PHE A 158 -5.72 -16.20 -25.58
C PHE A 158 -4.97 -17.32 -26.32
N SER A 159 -3.96 -17.95 -25.70
CA SER A 159 -3.13 -18.95 -26.38
C SER A 159 -3.86 -20.24 -26.74
N ASP A 160 -4.94 -20.58 -26.01
CA ASP A 160 -5.77 -21.73 -26.34
C ASP A 160 -6.54 -21.52 -27.66
N LYS A 161 -6.49 -22.53 -28.52
CA LYS A 161 -7.17 -22.58 -29.81
C LYS A 161 -8.67 -22.27 -29.71
N LYS A 162 -9.33 -22.67 -28.63
CA LYS A 162 -10.77 -22.38 -28.44
C LYS A 162 -11.08 -20.88 -28.41
N HIS A 163 -10.08 -20.04 -28.15
CA HIS A 163 -10.21 -18.59 -28.07
C HIS A 163 -9.79 -17.83 -29.32
N GLU A 164 -9.43 -18.50 -30.42
CA GLU A 164 -8.99 -17.85 -31.68
C GLU A 164 -9.94 -16.74 -32.16
N LYS A 165 -11.26 -16.99 -32.11
CA LYS A 165 -12.27 -15.99 -32.51
C LYS A 165 -12.24 -14.76 -31.61
N ARG A 166 -12.13 -14.94 -30.29
CA ARG A 166 -12.09 -13.84 -29.31
C ARG A 166 -10.78 -13.08 -29.40
N LYS A 167 -9.66 -13.77 -29.63
CA LYS A 167 -8.36 -13.16 -29.93
C LYS A 167 -8.45 -12.28 -31.17
N SER A 168 -9.07 -12.77 -32.24
CA SER A 168 -9.22 -12.02 -33.50
C SER A 168 -10.05 -10.74 -33.31
N GLN A 169 -11.16 -10.84 -32.55
CA GLN A 169 -11.97 -9.67 -32.17
C GLN A 169 -11.21 -8.69 -31.28
N TYR A 170 -10.37 -9.20 -30.36
CA TYR A 170 -9.53 -8.39 -29.49
C TYR A 170 -8.51 -7.60 -30.32
N LEU A 171 -7.78 -8.25 -31.23
CA LEU A 171 -6.82 -7.59 -32.12
C LEU A 171 -7.51 -6.58 -33.05
N ALA A 172 -8.70 -6.89 -33.57
CA ALA A 172 -9.47 -5.98 -34.42
C ALA A 172 -9.88 -4.67 -33.71
N ARG A 173 -9.88 -4.64 -32.36
CA ARG A 173 -10.11 -3.42 -31.56
C ARG A 173 -8.84 -2.58 -31.37
N GLY A 174 -7.72 -2.95 -32.00
CA GLY A 174 -6.45 -2.21 -31.94
C GLY A 174 -5.50 -2.65 -30.83
N PHE A 175 -5.79 -3.75 -30.13
CA PHE A 175 -4.86 -4.33 -29.16
C PHE A 175 -3.75 -5.14 -29.86
N THR A 176 -2.62 -5.29 -29.20
CA THR A 176 -1.45 -5.99 -29.74
C THR A 176 -1.43 -7.48 -29.41
N GLU A 177 -0.62 -8.23 -30.15
CA GLU A 177 -0.37 -9.66 -29.88
C GLU A 177 0.17 -9.89 -28.45
N VAL A 178 1.05 -9.01 -27.97
CA VAL A 178 1.60 -9.06 -26.60
C VAL A 178 0.50 -8.82 -25.55
N GLN A 179 -0.46 -7.92 -25.82
CA GLN A 179 -1.59 -7.68 -24.92
C GLN A 179 -2.60 -8.83 -24.92
N SER A 180 -2.62 -9.63 -25.98
CA SER A 180 -3.47 -10.82 -26.07
C SER A 180 -2.94 -11.99 -25.23
N ASN A 181 -1.61 -12.08 -25.04
CA ASN A 181 -0.95 -13.16 -24.32
C ASN A 181 0.16 -12.61 -23.40
N GLN A 182 -0.21 -12.26 -22.17
CA GLN A 182 0.67 -11.54 -21.26
C GLN A 182 1.51 -12.45 -20.36
N LYS A 183 1.24 -13.77 -20.36
CA LYS A 183 1.94 -14.75 -19.50
C LYS A 183 3.46 -14.64 -19.53
N PRO A 184 4.16 -14.63 -20.69
CA PRO A 184 5.62 -14.63 -20.71
C PRO A 184 6.21 -13.38 -20.04
N VAL A 185 5.61 -12.22 -20.30
CA VAL A 185 6.05 -10.93 -19.74
C VAL A 185 5.80 -10.88 -18.24
N LYS A 186 4.61 -11.29 -17.79
CA LYS A 186 4.24 -11.31 -16.36
C LYS A 186 5.08 -12.29 -15.55
N LEU A 187 5.30 -13.49 -16.09
CA LEU A 187 6.12 -14.50 -15.43
C LEU A 187 7.60 -14.05 -15.32
N ALA A 188 8.15 -13.43 -16.38
CA ALA A 188 9.50 -12.88 -16.34
C ALA A 188 9.63 -11.75 -15.30
N ALA A 189 8.67 -10.83 -15.26
CA ALA A 189 8.64 -9.74 -14.28
C ALA A 189 8.48 -10.27 -12.84
N MET A 190 7.62 -11.28 -12.62
CA MET A 190 7.47 -11.93 -11.31
C MET A 190 8.77 -12.61 -10.86
N ARG A 191 9.47 -13.31 -11.76
CA ARG A 191 10.77 -13.92 -11.45
C ARG A 191 11.84 -12.87 -11.11
N SER A 192 11.86 -11.75 -11.84
CA SER A 192 12.74 -10.63 -11.54
C SER A 192 12.47 -10.08 -10.12
N LEU A 193 11.21 -9.82 -9.79
CA LEU A 193 10.81 -9.37 -8.46
C LEU A 193 11.24 -10.37 -7.37
N ILE A 194 10.95 -11.66 -7.55
CA ILE A 194 11.32 -12.72 -6.59
C ILE A 194 12.84 -12.78 -6.39
N SER A 195 13.64 -12.59 -7.44
CA SER A 195 15.10 -12.66 -7.34
C SER A 195 15.72 -11.55 -6.49
N ARG A 196 15.00 -10.43 -6.30
CA ARG A 196 15.41 -9.27 -5.51
C ARG A 196 14.73 -9.20 -4.15
N LEU A 197 13.77 -10.10 -3.90
CA LEU A 197 13.00 -10.15 -2.68
C LEU A 197 13.80 -10.82 -1.57
N GLN A 198 13.75 -10.25 -0.38
CA GLN A 198 14.34 -10.80 0.84
C GLN A 198 13.31 -10.78 1.96
N GLY A 199 13.24 -11.86 2.74
CA GLY A 199 12.51 -11.88 4.00
C GLY A 199 13.33 -11.22 5.11
N ARG A 200 12.67 -10.43 5.96
CA ARG A 200 13.29 -9.77 7.12
C ARG A 200 12.28 -9.62 8.25
N LEU A 201 12.77 -9.46 9.48
CA LEU A 201 11.94 -9.03 10.60
C LEU A 201 11.77 -7.50 10.54
N ASP A 202 10.74 -6.96 11.20
CA ASP A 202 10.43 -5.52 11.08
C ASP A 202 11.53 -4.60 11.60
N HIS A 203 12.28 -5.07 12.61
CA HIS A 203 13.40 -4.33 13.22
C HIS A 203 14.70 -4.45 12.42
N ASP A 204 14.76 -5.36 11.45
CA ASP A 204 15.91 -5.47 10.56
C ASP A 204 15.83 -4.38 9.50
N ILE A 205 16.80 -3.46 9.53
CA ILE A 205 16.88 -2.33 8.60
C ILE A 205 17.92 -2.66 7.53
N PRO A 206 17.52 -2.87 6.27
CA PRO A 206 18.46 -3.13 5.18
C PRO A 206 19.41 -1.96 4.98
N THR A 207 20.68 -2.26 4.70
CA THR A 207 21.70 -1.26 4.32
C THR A 207 21.82 -1.12 2.80
N GLU A 208 21.30 -2.09 2.05
CA GLU A 208 21.27 -2.09 0.59
C GLU A 208 20.20 -1.11 0.08
N LYS A 209 20.37 -0.62 -1.14
CA LYS A 209 19.38 0.24 -1.78
C LYS A 209 18.18 -0.58 -2.27
N GLY A 210 16.99 -0.10 -1.96
CA GLY A 210 15.75 -0.77 -2.32
C GLY A 210 14.57 -0.22 -1.54
N VAL A 211 13.50 -1.00 -1.49
CA VAL A 211 12.26 -0.63 -0.81
C VAL A 211 11.86 -1.68 0.23
N CYS A 212 11.59 -1.21 1.44
CA CYS A 212 11.04 -2.02 2.51
C CYS A 212 9.53 -2.19 2.34
N ILE A 213 9.11 -3.45 2.32
CA ILE A 213 7.72 -3.88 2.38
C ILE A 213 7.47 -4.55 3.75
N PRO A 214 6.21 -4.84 4.13
CA PRO A 214 5.94 -5.58 5.35
C PRO A 214 6.70 -6.91 5.35
N ASN A 215 7.40 -7.23 6.45
CA ASN A 215 8.25 -8.43 6.57
C ASN A 215 9.25 -8.68 5.42
N GLY A 216 9.57 -7.67 4.62
CA GLY A 216 10.35 -7.89 3.40
C GLY A 216 11.11 -6.68 2.90
N PHE A 217 12.00 -6.93 1.97
CA PHE A 217 12.78 -5.93 1.28
C PHE A 217 12.94 -6.33 -0.18
N ILE A 218 12.85 -5.35 -1.08
CA ILE A 218 13.06 -5.54 -2.51
C ILE A 218 14.24 -4.67 -2.92
N ALA A 219 15.35 -5.30 -3.29
CA ALA A 219 16.54 -4.60 -3.79
C ALA A 219 16.22 -3.85 -5.10
N GLU A 220 16.87 -2.71 -5.32
CA GLU A 220 16.72 -1.95 -6.56
C GLU A 220 17.33 -2.68 -7.77
N ASP A 221 16.77 -2.45 -8.95
CA ASP A 221 17.32 -2.90 -10.24
C ASP A 221 17.64 -1.72 -11.18
N GLY A 222 17.61 -0.48 -10.66
CA GLY A 222 17.77 0.75 -11.44
C GLY A 222 16.56 1.11 -12.32
N GLY A 223 15.50 0.29 -12.30
CA GLY A 223 14.26 0.52 -13.02
C GLY A 223 13.33 1.53 -12.32
N LYS A 224 12.41 2.10 -13.09
CA LYS A 224 11.29 2.87 -12.54
C LYS A 224 10.10 1.94 -12.33
N HIS A 225 9.74 1.73 -11.07
CA HIS A 225 8.63 0.86 -10.68
C HIS A 225 7.50 1.66 -10.04
N LYS A 226 6.25 1.20 -10.23
CA LYS A 226 5.11 1.73 -9.50
C LYS A 226 5.06 1.06 -8.13
N ILE A 227 5.13 1.82 -7.06
CA ILE A 227 5.30 1.31 -5.71
C ILE A 227 4.27 1.99 -4.82
N VAL A 228 3.42 1.17 -4.20
CA VAL A 228 2.42 1.60 -3.23
C VAL A 228 2.58 0.77 -1.98
N ILE A 229 3.01 1.41 -0.91
CA ILE A 229 3.35 0.80 0.38
C ILE A 229 2.50 1.46 1.45
N GLY A 230 1.88 0.65 2.29
CA GLY A 230 1.14 1.10 3.47
C GLY A 230 1.58 0.28 4.67
N PHE A 231 2.01 0.95 5.71
CA PHE A 231 2.24 0.38 7.03
C PHE A 231 1.23 0.98 8.00
N SER A 232 0.69 0.15 8.89
CA SER A 232 -0.06 0.67 10.03
C SER A 232 0.45 0.11 11.34
N TYR A 233 0.31 0.94 12.36
CA TYR A 233 0.73 0.67 13.72
C TYR A 233 -0.38 1.11 14.67
N GLU A 234 -0.69 0.29 15.66
CA GLU A 234 -1.80 0.56 16.56
C GLU A 234 -1.52 0.18 18.00
N ASN A 235 -2.19 0.88 18.91
CA ASN A 235 -2.41 0.47 20.28
C ASN A 235 -3.91 0.66 20.62
N ASP A 236 -4.28 0.56 21.90
CA ASP A 236 -5.68 0.64 22.31
C ASP A 236 -6.33 2.02 22.04
N ASP A 237 -5.53 3.07 21.86
CA ASP A 237 -6.00 4.47 21.72
C ASP A 237 -5.73 5.08 20.34
N PHE A 238 -4.74 4.57 19.60
CA PHE A 238 -4.19 5.21 18.41
C PHE A 238 -3.97 4.24 17.25
N LEU A 239 -4.22 4.74 16.04
CA LEU A 239 -3.82 4.14 14.78
C LEU A 239 -2.92 5.14 14.02
N LEU A 240 -1.70 4.71 13.69
CA LEU A 240 -0.75 5.44 12.87
C LEU A 240 -0.58 4.71 11.54
N GLY A 241 -0.98 5.36 10.44
CA GLY A 241 -0.76 4.87 9.08
C GLY A 241 0.34 5.66 8.37
N ILE A 242 1.26 4.95 7.73
CA ILE A 242 2.31 5.53 6.88
C ILE A 242 2.13 4.95 5.48
N ASN A 243 1.81 5.83 4.53
CA ASN A 243 1.62 5.45 3.14
C ASN A 243 2.66 6.13 2.26
N SER A 244 3.24 5.38 1.34
CA SER A 244 4.13 5.85 0.29
C SER A 244 3.58 5.37 -1.05
N ASP A 245 3.28 6.31 -1.94
CA ASP A 245 2.73 6.03 -3.26
C ASP A 245 3.45 6.89 -4.29
N ASN A 246 4.31 6.26 -5.09
CA ASN A 246 5.07 6.97 -6.13
C ASN A 246 4.31 7.06 -7.47
N THR A 247 3.07 6.59 -7.51
CA THR A 247 2.19 6.68 -8.69
C THR A 247 1.35 7.95 -8.69
N MET A 248 1.27 8.62 -7.53
CA MET A 248 0.65 9.93 -7.41
C MET A 248 1.50 10.97 -8.14
N ILE A 249 0.93 11.52 -9.22
CA ILE A 249 1.51 12.65 -9.95
C ILE A 249 1.05 13.92 -9.24
N ALA A 250 1.99 14.81 -8.91
CA ALA A 250 1.65 16.15 -8.46
C ALA A 250 0.99 16.91 -9.63
N ASP A 251 -0.33 17.00 -9.61
CA ASP A 251 -1.16 17.72 -10.60
C ASP A 251 -1.33 19.22 -10.25
N GLY A 252 -0.58 19.69 -9.25
CA GLY A 252 -0.69 21.05 -8.70
C GLY A 252 -1.67 21.15 -7.52
N ASP A 253 -2.48 20.12 -7.27
CA ASP A 253 -3.43 20.09 -6.16
C ASP A 253 -2.76 19.56 -4.87
N THR A 254 -2.00 20.45 -4.23
CA THR A 254 -1.29 20.14 -2.98
C THR A 254 -2.26 19.88 -1.83
N LEU A 255 -1.82 19.15 -0.79
CA LEU A 255 -2.60 18.97 0.44
C LEU A 255 -3.10 20.30 1.04
N PHE A 256 -2.32 21.37 0.89
CA PHE A 256 -2.69 22.72 1.33
C PHE A 256 -3.71 23.39 0.42
N GLY A 257 -3.67 23.13 -0.89
CA GLY A 257 -4.68 23.58 -1.87
C GLY A 257 -6.05 22.97 -1.58
N ARG A 258 -6.08 21.69 -1.21
CA ARG A 258 -7.30 20.92 -0.87
C ARG A 258 -7.93 21.24 0.48
N SER A 259 -7.46 22.27 1.17
CA SER A 259 -7.91 22.56 2.54
C SER A 259 -9.38 22.97 2.65
N GLY A 260 -9.98 23.52 1.60
CA GLY A 260 -11.43 23.81 1.57
C GLY A 260 -12.22 22.50 1.70
N ASP A 261 -12.04 21.62 0.72
CA ASP A 261 -12.70 20.32 0.64
C ASP A 261 -12.45 19.45 1.87
N ILE A 262 -11.22 19.43 2.40
CA ILE A 262 -10.90 18.69 3.63
C ILE A 262 -11.72 19.24 4.80
N ASN A 263 -11.79 20.56 4.98
CA ASN A 263 -12.54 21.13 6.09
C ASN A 263 -14.05 20.91 5.96
N ASP A 264 -14.58 20.89 4.73
CA ASP A 264 -16.00 20.61 4.51
C ASP A 264 -16.31 19.14 4.82
N ALA A 265 -15.49 18.20 4.36
CA ALA A 265 -15.61 16.79 4.73
C ALA A 265 -15.48 16.53 6.24
N LEU A 266 -14.57 17.25 6.92
CA LEU A 266 -14.43 17.19 8.37
C LEU A 266 -15.69 17.67 9.09
N LYS A 267 -16.29 18.80 8.65
CA LYS A 267 -17.53 19.34 9.23
C LYS A 267 -18.70 18.35 9.08
N ASP A 268 -18.84 17.75 7.90
CA ASP A 268 -19.88 16.74 7.64
C ASP A 268 -19.75 15.52 8.56
N SER A 269 -18.54 15.27 9.06
CA SER A 269 -18.23 14.21 10.02
C SER A 269 -18.14 14.69 11.48
N TYR A 270 -18.60 15.90 11.78
CA TYR A 270 -18.50 16.54 13.11
C TYR A 270 -17.07 16.65 13.67
N MET A 271 -16.08 16.69 12.79
CA MET A 271 -14.66 16.86 13.10
C MET A 271 -14.20 18.29 12.83
N LYS A 272 -13.01 18.64 13.36
CA LYS A 272 -12.37 19.94 13.11
C LYS A 272 -10.87 19.80 12.93
N SER A 273 -10.29 20.69 12.13
CA SER A 273 -8.84 20.83 12.02
C SER A 273 -8.26 21.33 13.35
N LEU A 274 -7.32 20.58 13.92
CA LEU A 274 -6.59 20.97 15.13
C LEU A 274 -5.36 21.83 14.81
N LYS A 275 -4.63 21.46 13.76
CA LYS A 275 -3.40 22.15 13.33
C LYS A 275 -3.22 22.01 11.82
N LYS A 276 -2.74 23.07 11.17
CA LYS A 276 -2.31 23.09 9.78
C LYS A 276 -1.00 23.84 9.71
N GLU A 277 0.07 23.16 9.35
CA GLU A 277 1.41 23.75 9.30
C GLU A 277 2.24 23.10 8.19
N ALA A 278 3.13 23.88 7.58
CA ALA A 278 4.11 23.33 6.67
C ALA A 278 5.23 22.68 7.50
N LEU A 279 5.41 21.37 7.34
CA LEU A 279 6.49 20.63 7.98
C LEU A 279 7.57 20.32 6.94
N THR A 280 8.78 20.78 7.20
CA THR A 280 9.98 20.32 6.49
C THR A 280 10.66 19.27 7.37
N LEU A 281 10.86 18.08 6.83
CA LEU A 281 11.76 17.11 7.44
C LEU A 281 13.18 17.60 7.19
N ASN A 282 14.03 17.57 8.23
CA ASN A 282 15.44 17.92 8.06
C ASN A 282 16.12 16.87 7.19
N ASP A 283 16.92 17.32 6.21
CA ASP A 283 17.72 16.48 5.32
C ASP A 283 18.83 15.71 6.07
#